data_AF-A0A2T0SPK4-F1
#
_entry.id   AF-A0A2T0SPK4-F1
#
_cell.length_a   1.000
_cell.length_b   1.000
_cell.length_c   1.000
_cell.angle_alpha   90.00
_cell.angle_beta   90.00
_cell.angle_gamma   90.00
#
_symmetry.space_group_name_H-M   'P 1'
#
loop_
_entity.id
_entity.type
_entity.pdbx_description
1 polymer ?
#
loop_
_entity_poly.entity_id
_entity_poly.type
_entity_poly.pdbx_seq_one_letter_code
_entity_poly.pdbx_strand_id
1 'polypeptide(L)'
;MRILGPSPVGVTLATVKALLPALGATPRFVNEMAGPLWTAAEKYAVYPPGVLAQAFKETKGGAYGGQVKPEHCNTAGLKLRYPGLYPETSGDQPQAHAQFPSWEVGAEAHVQHLRAYTGCLVTGHLNVDPRWVFVVGKYRIETFEELGGKWAPSPSYGTELVAIANQLIGA
;
A
#
# COMPACT_ATOMS: atom_id res chain seq x y z
N MET A 1 6.07 12.52 6.98
CA MET A 1 6.93 11.54 6.28
C MET A 1 6.68 11.63 4.78
N ARG A 2 7.72 11.85 3.95
CA ARG A 2 7.54 12.00 2.49
C ARG A 2 7.05 10.71 1.84
N ILE A 3 6.18 10.81 0.83
CA ILE A 3 5.77 9.67 -0.01
C ILE A 3 6.85 9.34 -1.02
N LEU A 4 7.31 10.34 -1.78
CA LEU A 4 8.39 10.16 -2.75
C LEU A 4 9.73 10.39 -2.07
N GLY A 5 10.67 9.49 -2.33
CA GLY A 5 12.02 9.57 -1.77
C GLY A 5 12.71 8.22 -1.72
N PRO A 6 14.04 8.22 -1.54
CA PRO A 6 14.80 6.98 -1.41
C PRO A 6 14.47 6.27 -0.09
N SER A 7 14.88 5.00 -0.01
CA SER A 7 14.96 4.27 1.25
C SER A 7 15.78 5.08 2.28
N PRO A 8 15.37 5.06 3.58
CA PRO A 8 16.13 5.76 4.61
C PRO A 8 17.53 5.16 4.76
N VAL A 9 18.53 6.01 4.98
CA VAL A 9 19.93 5.58 5.09
C VAL A 9 20.08 4.63 6.28
N GLY A 10 20.72 3.47 6.06
CA GLY A 10 20.96 2.47 7.08
C GLY A 10 19.76 1.56 7.40
N VAL A 11 18.60 1.79 6.79
CA VAL A 11 17.42 0.93 6.94
C VAL A 11 17.33 0.00 5.73
N THR A 12 17.25 -1.31 5.99
CA THR A 12 17.15 -2.34 4.95
C THR A 12 15.86 -3.13 5.11
N LEU A 13 15.45 -3.85 4.06
CA LEU A 13 14.36 -4.82 4.17
C LEU A 13 14.61 -5.84 5.29
N ALA A 14 15.87 -6.28 5.48
CA ALA A 14 16.21 -7.25 6.51
C ALA A 14 15.98 -6.69 7.92
N THR A 15 16.42 -5.46 8.19
CA THR A 15 16.22 -4.82 9.50
C THR A 15 14.74 -4.56 9.78
N VAL A 16 13.98 -4.13 8.76
CA VAL A 16 12.53 -3.92 8.89
C VAL A 16 11.79 -5.24 9.12
N LYS A 17 12.17 -6.30 8.39
CA LYS A 17 11.57 -7.64 8.56
C LYS A 17 11.77 -8.20 9.95
N ALA A 18 12.89 -7.90 10.62
CA ALA A 18 13.15 -8.33 11.98
C ALA A 18 12.20 -7.68 13.02
N LEU A 19 11.68 -6.48 12.73
CA LEU A 19 10.79 -5.73 13.64
C LEU A 19 9.32 -6.09 13.45
N LEU A 20 8.91 -6.48 12.23
CA LEU A 20 7.52 -6.79 11.88
C LEU A 20 6.81 -7.75 12.85
N PRO A 21 7.40 -8.87 13.30
CA PRO A 21 6.72 -9.79 14.23
C PRO A 21 6.34 -9.14 15.56
N ALA A 22 7.16 -8.23 16.10
CA ALA A 22 6.89 -7.54 17.35
C ALA A 22 5.69 -6.58 17.25
N LEU A 23 5.39 -6.09 16.04
CA LEU A 23 4.19 -5.31 15.75
C LEU A 23 2.94 -6.18 15.54
N GLY A 24 3.08 -7.52 15.54
CA GLY A 24 1.99 -8.45 15.27
C GLY A 24 1.83 -8.85 13.80
N ALA A 25 2.87 -8.69 12.97
CA ALA A 25 2.84 -9.18 11.60
C ALA A 25 2.78 -10.71 11.56
N THR A 26 1.91 -11.24 10.70
CA THR A 26 1.85 -12.67 10.41
C THR A 26 3.08 -13.14 9.63
N PRO A 27 3.41 -14.46 9.67
CA PRO A 27 4.45 -15.03 8.82
C PRO A 27 4.25 -14.73 7.33
N ARG A 28 3.00 -14.70 6.85
CA ARG A 28 2.66 -14.30 5.48
C ARG A 28 3.17 -12.90 5.16
N PHE A 29 2.87 -11.93 6.02
CA PHE A 29 3.29 -10.55 5.79
C PHE A 29 4.81 -10.43 5.73
N VAL A 30 5.52 -11.09 6.65
CA VAL A 30 6.98 -11.06 6.74
C VAL A 30 7.65 -11.77 5.54
N ASN A 31 7.14 -12.94 5.17
CA ASN A 31 7.82 -13.85 4.24
C ASN A 31 7.37 -13.68 2.79
N GLU A 32 6.11 -13.32 2.55
CA GLU A 32 5.52 -13.27 1.21
C GLU A 32 5.27 -11.82 0.74
N MET A 33 4.86 -10.92 1.63
CA MET A 33 4.41 -9.57 1.23
C MET A 33 5.50 -8.50 1.33
N ALA A 34 6.33 -8.52 2.39
CA ALA A 34 7.27 -7.45 2.67
C ALA A 34 8.33 -7.25 1.57
N GLY A 35 8.82 -8.35 0.99
CA GLY A 35 9.79 -8.32 -0.11
C GLY A 35 9.23 -7.63 -1.36
N PRO A 36 8.12 -8.14 -1.94
CA PRO A 36 7.47 -7.51 -3.08
C PRO A 36 7.14 -6.02 -2.89
N LEU A 37 6.62 -5.66 -1.71
CA LEU A 37 6.30 -4.27 -1.37
C LEU A 37 7.54 -3.38 -1.35
N TRP A 38 8.64 -3.85 -0.74
CA TRP A 38 9.90 -3.10 -0.70
C TRP A 38 10.47 -2.90 -2.10
N THR A 39 10.56 -3.97 -2.88
CA THR A 39 11.06 -3.93 -4.26
C THR A 39 10.24 -2.98 -5.13
N ALA A 40 8.91 -3.03 -5.04
CA ALA A 40 8.04 -2.13 -5.78
C ALA A 40 8.25 -0.66 -5.34
N ALA A 41 8.37 -0.42 -4.04
CA ALA A 41 8.58 0.91 -3.49
C ALA A 41 9.89 1.53 -4.02
N GLU A 42 11.00 0.78 -4.00
CA GLU A 42 12.28 1.21 -4.57
C GLU A 42 12.19 1.45 -6.08
N LYS A 43 11.58 0.51 -6.82
CA LYS A 43 11.38 0.61 -8.28
C LYS A 43 10.68 1.91 -8.69
N TYR A 44 9.71 2.37 -7.90
CA TYR A 44 8.90 3.56 -8.21
C TYR A 44 9.26 4.79 -7.37
N ALA A 45 10.41 4.78 -6.68
CA ALA A 45 10.91 5.86 -5.83
C ALA A 45 9.88 6.35 -4.79
N VAL A 46 9.17 5.40 -4.19
CA VAL A 46 8.24 5.62 -3.09
C VAL A 46 8.88 5.09 -1.81
N TYR A 47 8.73 5.81 -0.71
CA TYR A 47 9.39 5.51 0.56
C TYR A 47 8.96 4.13 1.13
N PRO A 48 9.85 3.11 1.13
CA PRO A 48 9.44 1.73 1.42
C PRO A 48 8.87 1.47 2.81
N PRO A 49 9.40 2.03 3.91
CA PRO A 49 8.79 1.82 5.23
C PRO A 49 7.35 2.35 5.32
N GLY A 50 7.03 3.43 4.60
CA GLY A 50 5.67 3.96 4.53
C GLY A 50 4.73 3.03 3.75
N VAL A 51 5.20 2.43 2.65
CA VAL A 51 4.44 1.42 1.89
C VAL A 51 4.17 0.18 2.75
N LEU A 52 5.17 -0.31 3.49
CA LEU A 52 4.99 -1.43 4.42
C LEU A 52 4.04 -1.09 5.56
N ALA A 53 4.14 0.10 6.14
CA ALA A 53 3.22 0.56 7.18
C ALA A 53 1.77 0.62 6.68
N GLN A 54 1.58 1.13 5.46
CA GLN A 54 0.27 1.17 4.81
C GLN A 54 -0.28 -0.23 4.58
N ALA A 55 0.50 -1.12 3.97
CA ALA A 55 0.08 -2.50 3.74
C ALA A 55 -0.20 -3.25 5.05
N PHE A 56 0.60 -3.01 6.09
CA PHE A 56 0.42 -3.58 7.42
C PHE A 56 -0.95 -3.17 7.98
N LYS A 57 -1.28 -1.88 7.92
CA LYS A 57 -2.57 -1.36 8.40
C LYS A 57 -3.75 -1.93 7.60
N GLU A 58 -3.67 -1.90 6.28
CA GLU A 58 -4.75 -2.33 5.37
C GLU A 58 -5.05 -3.84 5.48
N THR A 59 -4.04 -4.64 5.78
CA THR A 59 -4.15 -6.11 5.78
C THR A 59 -4.17 -6.71 7.18
N LYS A 60 -4.19 -5.89 8.24
CA LYS A 60 -4.00 -6.32 9.65
C LYS A 60 -2.74 -7.18 9.82
N GLY A 61 -1.60 -6.67 9.37
CA GLY A 61 -0.33 -7.40 9.40
C GLY A 61 -0.36 -8.70 8.59
N GLY A 62 -1.09 -8.73 7.47
CA GLY A 62 -1.27 -9.92 6.63
C GLY A 62 -2.27 -10.95 7.15
N ALA A 63 -3.02 -10.66 8.21
CA ALA A 63 -4.08 -11.53 8.71
C ALA A 63 -5.38 -11.47 7.89
N TYR A 64 -5.61 -10.40 7.13
CA TYR A 64 -6.80 -10.18 6.29
C TYR A 64 -8.12 -10.48 7.01
N GLY A 65 -8.50 -9.62 7.95
CA GLY A 65 -9.75 -9.77 8.72
C GLY A 65 -10.97 -9.09 8.12
N GLY A 66 -11.01 -8.87 6.81
CA GLY A 66 -12.04 -8.08 6.12
C GLY A 66 -12.54 -8.71 4.83
N GLN A 67 -12.92 -7.86 3.88
CA GLN A 67 -13.55 -8.24 2.61
C GLN A 67 -12.51 -8.65 1.55
N VAL A 68 -11.32 -8.05 1.62
CA VAL A 68 -10.15 -8.53 0.87
C VAL A 68 -9.61 -9.77 1.55
N LYS A 69 -9.37 -10.82 0.76
CA LYS A 69 -8.80 -12.09 1.21
C LYS A 69 -7.34 -12.22 0.75
N PRO A 70 -6.49 -13.02 1.43
CA PRO A 70 -5.10 -13.19 1.04
C PRO A 70 -4.93 -13.61 -0.43
N GLU A 71 -5.84 -14.42 -0.95
CA GLU A 71 -5.81 -14.95 -2.32
C GLU A 71 -5.96 -13.85 -3.38
N HIS A 72 -6.49 -12.68 -3.01
CA HIS A 72 -6.58 -11.53 -3.91
C HIS A 72 -5.23 -10.85 -4.14
N CYS A 73 -4.19 -11.18 -3.38
CA CYS A 73 -2.89 -10.51 -3.41
C CYS A 73 -2.95 -8.97 -3.30
N ASN A 74 -4.04 -8.42 -2.75
CA ASN A 74 -4.30 -6.99 -2.72
C ASN A 74 -3.81 -6.40 -1.39
N THR A 75 -2.68 -5.72 -1.45
CA THR A 75 -1.95 -5.25 -0.27
C THR A 75 -2.46 -3.92 0.30
N ALA A 76 -3.42 -3.28 -0.36
CA ALA A 76 -3.83 -1.90 -0.02
C ALA A 76 -5.34 -1.65 -0.11
N GLY A 77 -6.14 -2.72 -0.22
CA GLY A 77 -7.60 -2.58 -0.32
C GLY A 77 -8.08 -1.92 -1.61
N LEU A 78 -7.29 -1.94 -2.69
CA LEU A 78 -7.65 -1.28 -3.94
C LEU A 78 -8.98 -1.82 -4.48
N LYS A 79 -9.90 -0.92 -4.83
CA LYS A 79 -11.16 -1.29 -5.50
C LYS A 79 -10.90 -1.58 -6.99
N LEU A 80 -11.86 -2.23 -7.65
CA LEU A 80 -11.88 -2.35 -9.11
C LEU A 80 -11.92 -0.98 -9.80
N ARG A 81 -11.67 -0.97 -11.11
CA ARG A 81 -11.77 0.23 -11.95
C ARG A 81 -13.18 0.83 -11.89
N TYR A 82 -14.21 -0.01 -11.98
CA TYR A 82 -15.61 0.39 -11.94
C TYR A 82 -16.36 -0.40 -10.86
N PRO A 83 -16.20 -0.04 -9.57
CA PRO A 83 -16.97 -0.67 -8.51
C PRO A 83 -18.44 -0.28 -8.65
N GLY A 84 -19.34 -1.25 -8.46
CA GLY A 84 -20.79 -1.06 -8.57
C GLY A 84 -21.35 -1.16 -9.98
N LEU A 85 -20.56 -1.61 -10.97
CA LEU A 85 -21.08 -1.94 -12.31
C LEU A 85 -22.14 -3.05 -12.23
N TYR A 86 -21.92 -3.99 -11.32
CA TYR A 86 -22.90 -5.00 -10.91
C TYR A 86 -23.12 -4.94 -9.38
N PRO A 87 -24.30 -5.33 -8.86
CA PRO A 87 -24.60 -5.29 -7.43
C PRO A 87 -23.52 -5.93 -6.54
N GLU A 88 -22.97 -7.05 -6.99
CA GLU A 88 -21.90 -7.83 -6.32
C GLU A 88 -20.55 -7.11 -6.28
N THR A 89 -20.34 -6.10 -7.15
CA THR A 89 -19.11 -5.28 -7.20
C THR A 89 -19.27 -3.94 -6.46
N SER A 90 -20.37 -3.72 -5.75
CA SER A 90 -20.69 -2.45 -5.08
C SER A 90 -20.16 -2.38 -3.63
N GLY A 91 -19.95 -1.15 -3.13
CA GLY A 91 -19.58 -0.89 -1.74
C GLY A 91 -18.35 -1.66 -1.27
N ASP A 92 -18.51 -2.41 -0.17
CA ASP A 92 -17.46 -3.20 0.47
C ASP A 92 -17.54 -4.70 0.17
N GLN A 93 -18.31 -5.11 -0.84
CA GLN A 93 -18.32 -6.51 -1.24
C GLN A 93 -16.91 -6.99 -1.62
N PRO A 94 -16.54 -8.26 -1.34
CA PRO A 94 -15.24 -8.80 -1.73
C PRO A 94 -14.92 -8.58 -3.22
N GLN A 95 -15.93 -8.75 -4.08
CA GLN A 95 -15.80 -8.59 -5.52
C GLN A 95 -15.72 -7.11 -5.97
N ALA A 96 -15.91 -6.14 -5.07
CA ALA A 96 -15.62 -4.73 -5.35
C ALA A 96 -14.11 -4.43 -5.31
N HIS A 97 -13.28 -5.38 -4.88
CA HIS A 97 -11.84 -5.21 -4.71
C HIS A 97 -11.07 -5.85 -5.86
N ALA A 98 -9.97 -5.19 -6.25
CA ALA A 98 -9.03 -5.72 -7.22
C ALA A 98 -8.39 -7.00 -6.69
N GLN A 99 -8.16 -7.94 -7.61
CA GLN A 99 -7.44 -9.18 -7.36
C GLN A 99 -6.25 -9.22 -8.31
N PHE A 100 -5.10 -9.59 -7.78
CA PHE A 100 -3.83 -9.62 -8.51
C PHE A 100 -3.31 -11.05 -8.58
N PRO A 101 -2.61 -11.42 -9.68
CA PRO A 101 -2.14 -12.79 -9.87
C PRO A 101 -0.99 -13.18 -8.93
N SER A 102 -0.32 -12.21 -8.30
CA SER A 102 0.76 -12.46 -7.35
C SER A 102 0.97 -11.27 -6.41
N TRP A 103 1.74 -11.50 -5.33
CA TRP A 103 2.14 -10.45 -4.38
C TRP A 103 2.95 -9.34 -5.05
N GLU A 104 3.76 -9.66 -6.05
CA GLU A 104 4.52 -8.70 -6.86
C GLU A 104 3.59 -7.74 -7.60
N VAL A 105 2.60 -8.27 -8.33
CA VAL A 105 1.67 -7.42 -9.08
C VAL A 105 0.81 -6.58 -8.14
N GLY A 106 0.36 -7.14 -7.02
CA GLY A 106 -0.41 -6.41 -6.02
C GLY A 106 0.41 -5.33 -5.29
N ALA A 107 1.70 -5.58 -5.05
CA ALA A 107 2.62 -4.58 -4.51
C ALA A 107 2.88 -3.45 -5.52
N GLU A 108 3.09 -3.78 -6.80
CA GLU A 108 3.24 -2.77 -7.84
C GLU A 108 1.99 -1.90 -7.97
N ALA A 109 0.79 -2.49 -8.00
CA ALA A 109 -0.46 -1.73 -8.06
C ALA A 109 -0.62 -0.78 -6.87
N HIS A 110 -0.31 -1.23 -5.65
CA HIS A 110 -0.32 -0.39 -4.46
C HIS A 110 0.62 0.81 -4.60
N VAL A 111 1.89 0.56 -4.94
CA VAL A 111 2.89 1.63 -5.03
C VAL A 111 2.59 2.59 -6.18
N GLN A 112 2.10 2.09 -7.32
CA GLN A 112 1.65 2.91 -8.43
C GLN A 112 0.46 3.80 -8.03
N HIS A 113 -0.48 3.26 -7.24
CA HIS A 113 -1.61 4.04 -6.72
C HIS A 113 -1.11 5.16 -5.80
N LEU A 114 -0.22 4.85 -4.86
CA LEU A 114 0.35 5.83 -3.94
C LEU A 114 1.13 6.91 -4.70
N ARG A 115 1.89 6.53 -5.74
CA ARG A 115 2.56 7.48 -6.64
C ARG A 115 1.56 8.37 -7.38
N ALA A 116 0.42 7.85 -7.85
CA ALA A 116 -0.62 8.64 -8.50
C ALA A 116 -1.21 9.72 -7.57
N TYR A 117 -1.36 9.43 -6.26
CA TYR A 117 -1.80 10.41 -5.25
C TYR A 117 -0.86 11.62 -5.13
N THR A 118 0.42 11.45 -5.44
CA THR A 118 1.39 12.56 -5.47
C THR A 118 1.26 13.44 -6.72
N GLY A 119 0.43 13.03 -7.68
CA GLY A 119 0.31 13.66 -8.99
C GLY A 119 1.43 13.28 -9.97
N CYS A 120 2.37 12.43 -9.57
CA CYS A 120 3.42 11.93 -10.44
C CYS A 120 2.97 10.72 -11.26
N LEU A 121 3.42 10.67 -12.51
CA LEU A 121 3.14 9.55 -13.42
C LEU A 121 4.01 8.33 -13.08
N VAL A 122 3.49 7.15 -13.37
CA VAL A 122 4.27 5.92 -13.54
C VAL A 122 4.84 5.95 -14.96
N THR A 123 6.15 5.83 -15.11
CA THR A 123 6.85 5.94 -16.40
C THR A 123 7.77 4.74 -16.61
N GLY A 124 7.90 4.27 -17.86
CA GLY A 124 8.82 3.18 -18.20
C GLY A 124 8.34 1.77 -17.82
N HIS A 125 7.16 1.64 -17.22
CA HIS A 125 6.60 0.36 -16.77
C HIS A 125 5.09 0.27 -17.03
N LEU A 126 4.58 -0.95 -17.15
CA LEU A 126 3.15 -1.20 -17.26
C LEU A 126 2.44 -0.72 -15.98
N ASN A 127 1.36 0.04 -16.17
CA ASN A 127 0.47 0.40 -15.08
C ASN A 127 -0.51 -0.74 -14.80
N VAL A 128 -0.47 -1.27 -13.58
CA VAL A 128 -1.30 -2.36 -13.08
C VAL A 128 -2.29 -1.89 -12.01
N ASP A 129 -2.28 -0.61 -11.63
CA ASP A 129 -3.27 -0.02 -10.74
C ASP A 129 -4.59 0.23 -11.51
N PRO A 130 -5.67 -0.52 -11.20
CA PRO A 130 -6.94 -0.39 -11.92
C PRO A 130 -7.61 0.97 -11.73
N ARG A 131 -7.20 1.74 -10.72
CA ARG A 131 -7.79 3.04 -10.37
C ARG A 131 -6.92 4.23 -10.73
N TRP A 132 -5.75 4.00 -11.32
CA TRP A 132 -4.76 5.04 -11.59
C TRP A 132 -5.36 6.24 -12.31
N VAL A 133 -6.15 6.00 -13.37
CA VAL A 133 -6.78 7.04 -14.21
C VAL A 133 -7.73 7.97 -13.44
N PHE A 134 -8.26 7.56 -12.29
CA PHE A 134 -9.18 8.37 -11.48
C PHE A 134 -8.47 9.19 -10.39
N VAL A 135 -7.21 8.85 -10.11
CA VAL A 135 -6.45 9.41 -8.99
C VAL A 135 -5.33 10.30 -9.49
N VAL A 136 -4.67 9.92 -10.58
CA VAL A 136 -3.58 10.71 -11.17
C VAL A 136 -4.06 12.13 -11.49
N GLY A 137 -3.34 13.12 -10.97
CA GLY A 137 -3.67 14.54 -11.16
C GLY A 137 -4.85 15.06 -10.32
N LYS A 138 -5.62 14.19 -9.65
CA LYS A 138 -6.69 14.60 -8.72
C LYS A 138 -6.13 15.15 -7.41
N TYR A 139 -5.05 14.53 -6.93
CA TYR A 139 -4.35 14.93 -5.71
C TYR A 139 -2.90 15.31 -6.02
N ARG A 140 -2.29 16.03 -5.09
CA ARG A 140 -0.87 16.43 -5.10
C ARG A 140 -0.31 16.34 -3.68
N ILE A 141 -0.55 15.21 -3.02
CA ILE A 141 -0.06 15.02 -1.65
C ILE A 141 1.42 14.69 -1.65
N GLU A 142 2.13 15.19 -0.66
CA GLU A 142 3.58 15.04 -0.57
C GLU A 142 4.00 14.11 0.57
N THR A 143 3.14 13.94 1.56
CA THR A 143 3.40 13.22 2.80
C THR A 143 2.35 12.16 3.11
N PHE A 144 2.74 11.12 3.85
CA PHE A 144 1.82 10.06 4.28
C PHE A 144 0.69 10.59 5.18
N GLU A 145 0.97 11.61 5.98
CA GLU A 145 -0.01 12.28 6.85
C GLU A 145 -1.20 12.82 6.04
N GLU A 146 -0.95 13.35 4.85
CA GLU A 146 -1.97 13.90 3.96
C GLU A 146 -2.89 12.86 3.31
N LEU A 147 -2.60 11.56 3.46
CA LEU A 147 -3.51 10.49 3.05
C LEU A 147 -4.80 10.48 3.89
N GLY A 148 -4.77 11.08 5.10
CA GLY A 148 -5.95 11.28 5.94
C GLY A 148 -7.04 12.05 5.21
N GLY A 149 -8.26 11.50 5.22
CA GLY A 149 -9.43 12.06 4.52
C GLY A 149 -9.38 11.98 2.99
N LYS A 150 -8.30 11.46 2.38
CA LYS A 150 -8.15 11.36 0.91
C LYS A 150 -8.09 9.92 0.43
N TRP A 151 -7.21 9.12 1.04
CA TRP A 151 -7.11 7.68 0.79
C TRP A 151 -8.19 6.93 1.58
N ALA A 152 -8.23 7.19 2.88
CA ALA A 152 -9.24 6.68 3.79
C ALA A 152 -10.08 7.85 4.35
N PRO A 153 -11.37 7.63 4.68
CA PRO A 153 -12.21 8.67 5.27
C PRO A 153 -11.67 9.22 6.60
N SER A 154 -10.96 8.38 7.36
CA SER A 154 -10.41 8.79 8.66
C SER A 154 -9.34 9.88 8.50
N PRO A 155 -9.44 11.00 9.24
CA PRO A 155 -8.41 12.04 9.24
C PRO A 155 -7.12 11.59 9.92
N SER A 156 -7.17 10.66 10.89
CA SER A 156 -5.99 10.15 11.60
C SER A 156 -5.21 9.09 10.82
N TYR A 157 -5.73 8.66 9.67
CA TYR A 157 -5.17 7.55 8.89
C TYR A 157 -3.68 7.76 8.59
N GLY A 158 -3.30 8.91 8.04
CA GLY A 158 -1.92 9.19 7.66
C GLY A 158 -0.97 9.26 8.85
N THR A 159 -1.39 9.85 9.97
CA THR A 159 -0.57 9.91 11.20
C THR A 159 -0.33 8.54 11.80
N GLU A 160 -1.31 7.64 11.71
CA GLU A 160 -1.14 6.25 12.16
C GLU A 160 -0.15 5.49 11.28
N LEU A 161 -0.13 5.73 9.97
CA LEU A 161 0.88 5.15 9.08
C LEU A 161 2.29 5.59 9.44
N VAL A 162 2.48 6.87 9.74
CA VAL A 162 3.78 7.41 10.16
C VAL A 162 4.24 6.80 11.48
N ALA A 163 3.33 6.61 12.45
CA ALA A 163 3.65 5.95 13.71
C ALA A 163 4.11 4.49 13.50
N ILE A 164 3.42 3.73 12.64
CA ILE A 164 3.83 2.36 12.28
C ILE A 164 5.19 2.37 11.57
N ALA A 165 5.38 3.27 10.60
CA ALA A 165 6.63 3.36 9.85
C ALA A 165 7.83 3.72 10.74
N ASN A 166 7.66 4.58 11.74
CA ASN A 166 8.71 4.91 12.70
C ASN A 166 9.12 3.68 13.54
N GLN A 167 8.14 2.89 14.00
CA GLN A 167 8.43 1.62 14.69
C GLN A 167 9.20 0.64 13.79
N LEU A 168 8.88 0.58 12.50
CA LEU A 168 9.58 -0.27 11.53
C LEU A 168 11.02 0.15 11.25
N ILE A 169 11.41 1.38 11.57
CA ILE A 169 12.78 1.88 11.39
C ILE A 169 13.52 2.11 12.72
N GLY A 170 12.88 1.79 13.86
CA GLY A 170 13.47 1.96 15.19
C GLY A 170 13.63 3.42 15.63
N ALA A 171 12.73 4.30 15.18
CA ALA A 171 12.71 5.73 15.51
C ALA A 171 11.60 6.10 16.50
#